data_AF-A0A7D9JQL8-F1
#
_entry.id   AF-A0A7D9JQL8-F1
#
_cell.length_a   1.000
_cell.length_b   1.000
_cell.length_c   1.000
_cell.angle_alpha   90.00
_cell.angle_beta   90.00
_cell.angle_gamma   90.00
#
_symmetry.space_group_name_H-M   'P 1'
#
loop_
_entity.id
_entity.type
_entity.pdbx_description
1 polymer ?
#
loop_
_entity_poly.entity_id
_entity_poly.type
_entity_poly.pdbx_seq_one_letter_code
_entity_poly.pdbx_strand_id
1 'polypeptide(L)'
;YYGLNVIELTVFLMQMIDTCAEGDGERNDINLKRLLQYFKSYGTFSKYAIEMFTSIAQRDVLLSKEMAHRLRWGRFVNWVGGKGKNIECDAAQEISNRTSKNVVMGMGANKTPAAIIRASKSAAGVQQIVSRFDKNASIHKQSQRHTTRSSDEDENIIIKDLRKLRPFRIVAERSHASFKNMEVSPLVGLDMLSFFNWIEKQKENIVMGQK
;
A
#
# COMPACT_ATOMS: atom_id res chain seq x y z
N TYR A 1 -13.78 25.02 2.85
CA TYR A 1 -13.85 23.73 2.14
C TYR A 1 -12.60 22.87 2.31
N TYR A 2 -11.40 23.45 2.32
CA TYR A 2 -10.13 22.79 2.66
C TYR A 2 -10.20 21.74 3.79
N GLY A 3 -10.75 22.09 4.96
CA GLY A 3 -10.80 21.18 6.11
C GLY A 3 -11.59 19.89 5.87
N LEU A 4 -12.62 19.92 5.01
CA LEU A 4 -13.42 18.72 4.69
C LEU A 4 -12.64 17.75 3.81
N ASN A 5 -11.92 18.25 2.80
CA ASN A 5 -11.06 17.45 1.94
C ASN A 5 -9.96 16.74 2.76
N VAL A 6 -9.34 17.48 3.69
CA VAL A 6 -8.30 16.93 4.59
C VAL A 6 -8.89 15.85 5.50
N ILE A 7 -10.08 16.05 6.07
CA ILE A 7 -10.74 15.01 6.87
C ILE A 7 -11.01 13.77 6.01
N GLU A 8 -11.59 13.95 4.83
CA GLU A 8 -11.93 12.83 3.94
C GLU A 8 -10.71 11.96 3.65
N LEU A 9 -9.61 12.59 3.22
CA LEU A 9 -8.37 11.88 2.89
C LEU A 9 -7.70 11.25 4.12
N THR A 10 -7.70 11.95 5.26
CA THR A 10 -7.09 11.44 6.50
C THR A 10 -7.86 10.24 7.02
N VAL A 11 -9.19 10.31 7.09
CA VAL A 11 -10.03 9.19 7.52
C VAL A 11 -9.89 8.01 6.57
N PHE A 12 -9.82 8.27 5.26
CA PHE A 12 -9.58 7.21 4.29
C PHE A 12 -8.21 6.54 4.45
N LEU A 13 -7.16 7.32 4.72
CA LEU A 13 -5.83 6.77 4.99
C LEU A 13 -5.81 5.92 6.27
N MET A 14 -6.44 6.40 7.35
CA MET A 14 -6.58 5.64 8.60
C MET A 14 -7.31 4.31 8.34
N GLN A 15 -8.38 4.34 7.53
CA GLN A 15 -9.10 3.15 7.12
C GLN A 15 -8.21 2.16 6.35
N MET A 16 -7.34 2.63 5.45
CA MET A 16 -6.43 1.75 4.72
C MET A 16 -5.39 1.09 5.64
N ILE A 17 -4.81 1.85 6.56
CA ILE A 17 -3.84 1.34 7.55
C ILE A 17 -4.49 0.28 8.43
N ASP A 18 -5.69 0.56 8.94
CA ASP A 18 -6.46 -0.36 9.77
C ASP A 18 -6.85 -1.64 9.01
N THR A 19 -7.35 -1.50 7.77
CA THR A 19 -7.63 -2.63 6.88
C THR A 19 -6.41 -3.53 6.69
N CYS A 20 -5.23 -2.94 6.49
CA CYS A 20 -3.98 -3.70 6.39
C CYS A 20 -3.66 -4.42 7.70
N ALA A 21 -3.71 -3.72 8.84
CA ALA A 21 -3.38 -4.29 10.15
C ALA A 21 -4.31 -5.47 10.51
N GLU A 22 -5.59 -5.38 10.17
CA GLU A 22 -6.57 -6.44 10.36
C GLU A 22 -6.47 -7.56 9.32
N GLY A 23 -5.90 -7.28 8.15
CA GLY A 23 -5.83 -8.24 7.04
C GLY A 23 -7.18 -8.46 6.37
N ASP A 24 -8.04 -7.44 6.37
CA ASP A 24 -9.43 -7.54 5.92
C ASP A 24 -9.53 -7.33 4.40
N GLY A 25 -9.66 -8.44 3.67
CA GLY A 25 -9.78 -8.42 2.22
C GLY A 25 -11.07 -7.76 1.71
N GLU A 26 -12.16 -7.79 2.48
CA GLU A 26 -13.44 -7.23 2.07
C GLU A 26 -13.44 -5.71 2.19
N ARG A 27 -12.94 -5.18 3.33
CA ARG A 27 -12.70 -3.74 3.46
C ARG A 27 -11.71 -3.24 2.41
N ASN A 28 -10.70 -4.03 2.09
CA ASN A 28 -9.76 -3.68 1.04
C ASN A 28 -10.45 -3.56 -0.33
N ASP A 29 -11.41 -4.43 -0.65
CA ASP A 29 -12.16 -4.35 -1.90
C ASP A 29 -12.97 -3.06 -2.05
N ILE A 30 -13.55 -2.57 -0.95
CA ILE A 30 -14.24 -1.27 -0.90
C ILE A 30 -13.23 -0.14 -1.12
N ASN A 31 -12.08 -0.21 -0.44
CA ASN A 31 -10.99 0.77 -0.60
C ASN A 31 -10.49 0.83 -2.05
N LEU A 32 -10.32 -0.30 -2.75
CA LEU A 32 -9.92 -0.35 -4.15
C LEU A 32 -10.92 0.36 -5.08
N LYS A 33 -12.22 0.20 -4.85
CA LYS A 33 -13.27 0.90 -5.62
C LYS A 33 -13.25 2.41 -5.38
N ARG A 34 -12.90 2.85 -4.17
CA ARG A 34 -12.73 4.27 -3.84
C ARG A 34 -11.46 4.84 -4.46
N LEU A 35 -10.33 4.12 -4.35
CA LEU A 35 -9.06 4.49 -4.96
C LEU A 35 -9.16 4.60 -6.48
N LEU A 36 -9.90 3.71 -7.15
CA LEU A 36 -10.16 3.81 -8.59
C LEU A 36 -10.75 5.17 -8.96
N GLN A 37 -11.74 5.64 -8.21
CA GLN A 37 -12.40 6.93 -8.46
C GLN A 37 -11.44 8.10 -8.18
N TYR A 38 -10.69 8.04 -7.08
CA TYR A 38 -9.68 9.06 -6.75
C TYR A 38 -8.58 9.14 -7.82
N PHE A 39 -8.04 8.03 -8.29
CA PHE A 39 -6.99 8.06 -9.31
C PHE A 39 -7.51 8.45 -10.69
N LYS A 40 -8.80 8.21 -10.98
CA LYS A 40 -9.40 8.66 -12.23
C LYS A 40 -9.68 10.17 -12.23
N SER A 41 -10.09 10.74 -11.11
CA SER A 41 -10.41 12.16 -11.01
C SER A 41 -9.16 13.02 -11.23
N TYR A 42 -8.01 12.57 -10.71
CA TYR A 42 -6.71 13.18 -10.96
C TYR A 42 -6.02 12.49 -12.14
N GLY A 43 -6.33 12.92 -13.38
CA GLY A 43 -5.90 12.26 -14.63
C GLY A 43 -4.42 11.86 -14.77
N THR A 44 -3.51 12.44 -13.97
CA THR A 44 -2.09 12.07 -13.86
C THR A 44 -1.87 10.65 -13.31
N PHE A 45 -2.82 10.09 -12.57
CA PHE A 45 -2.69 8.81 -11.87
C PHE A 45 -3.35 7.63 -12.61
N SER A 46 -3.52 7.74 -13.93
CA SER A 46 -4.17 6.75 -14.78
C SER A 46 -3.62 5.32 -14.62
N LYS A 47 -2.30 5.16 -14.45
CA LYS A 47 -1.68 3.85 -14.21
C LYS A 47 -2.20 3.16 -12.94
N TYR A 48 -2.41 3.93 -11.87
CA TYR A 48 -2.92 3.39 -10.61
C TYR A 48 -4.41 3.09 -10.73
N ALA A 49 -5.17 3.91 -11.47
CA ALA A 49 -6.56 3.60 -11.80
C ALA A 49 -6.68 2.28 -12.59
N ILE A 50 -5.80 2.03 -13.58
CA ILE A 50 -5.77 0.76 -14.34
C ILE A 50 -5.46 -0.42 -13.41
N GLU A 51 -4.52 -0.28 -12.49
CA GLU A 51 -4.20 -1.33 -11.52
C GLU A 51 -5.39 -1.64 -10.60
N MET A 52 -6.09 -0.61 -10.09
CA MET A 52 -7.28 -0.79 -9.27
C MET A 52 -8.40 -1.48 -10.08
N PHE A 53 -8.62 -1.04 -11.32
CA PHE A 53 -9.59 -1.64 -12.23
C PHE A 53 -9.29 -3.11 -12.51
N THR A 54 -8.03 -3.42 -12.83
CA THR A 54 -7.57 -4.79 -13.12
C THR A 54 -7.74 -5.68 -11.90
N SER A 55 -7.36 -5.19 -10.71
CA SER A 55 -7.57 -5.89 -9.43
C SER A 55 -9.05 -6.21 -9.18
N ILE A 56 -9.95 -5.26 -9.44
CA ILE A 56 -11.40 -5.45 -9.31
C ILE A 56 -11.92 -6.47 -10.35
N ALA A 57 -11.51 -6.34 -11.61
CA ALA A 57 -11.92 -7.23 -12.69
C ALA A 57 -11.45 -8.68 -12.45
N GLN A 58 -10.20 -8.86 -12.03
CA GLN A 58 -9.63 -10.16 -11.66
C GLN A 58 -10.47 -10.84 -10.59
N ARG A 59 -10.81 -10.12 -9.53
CA ARG A 59 -11.58 -10.66 -8.41
C ARG A 59 -13.03 -10.99 -8.78
N ASP A 60 -13.72 -10.06 -9.43
CA ASP A 60 -15.17 -10.13 -9.60
C ASP A 60 -15.61 -10.90 -10.86
N VAL A 61 -14.74 -10.97 -11.89
CA VAL A 61 -15.12 -11.47 -13.22
C VAL A 61 -14.14 -12.48 -13.80
N LEU A 62 -12.83 -12.19 -13.79
CA LEU A 62 -11.87 -12.95 -14.61
C LEU A 62 -11.36 -14.24 -13.95
N LEU A 63 -11.26 -14.27 -12.61
CA LEU A 63 -10.73 -15.42 -11.90
C LEU A 63 -11.85 -16.36 -11.42
N SER A 64 -11.49 -17.64 -11.23
CA SER A 64 -12.38 -18.58 -10.55
C SER A 64 -12.67 -18.14 -9.12
N LYS A 65 -13.81 -18.55 -8.55
CA LYS A 65 -14.17 -18.20 -7.16
C LYS A 65 -13.07 -18.53 -6.16
N GLU A 66 -12.38 -19.65 -6.35
CA GLU A 66 -11.27 -20.07 -5.50
C GLU A 66 -10.06 -19.13 -5.63
N MET A 67 -9.67 -18.81 -6.87
CA MET A 67 -8.56 -17.88 -7.13
C MET A 67 -8.86 -16.47 -6.64
N ALA A 68 -10.10 -15.99 -6.85
CA ALA A 68 -10.56 -14.71 -6.34
C ALA A 68 -10.53 -14.65 -4.81
N HIS A 69 -10.95 -15.73 -4.14
CA HIS A 69 -10.84 -15.85 -2.67
C HIS A 69 -9.38 -15.77 -2.21
N ARG A 70 -8.49 -16.53 -2.85
CA ARG A 70 -7.04 -16.48 -2.55
C ARG A 70 -6.45 -15.10 -2.80
N LEU A 71 -6.84 -14.43 -3.89
CA LEU A 71 -6.38 -13.08 -4.21
C LEU A 71 -6.87 -12.06 -3.18
N ARG A 72 -8.14 -12.14 -2.75
CA ARG A 72 -8.72 -11.25 -1.73
C ARG A 72 -7.95 -11.31 -0.42
N TRP A 73 -7.78 -12.52 0.12
CA TRP A 73 -7.14 -12.70 1.43
C TRP A 73 -5.61 -12.74 1.37
N GLY A 74 -5.03 -13.07 0.22
CA GLY A 74 -3.58 -13.14 -0.02
C GLY A 74 -2.90 -11.78 -0.19
N ARG A 75 -3.64 -10.66 -0.12
CA ARG A 75 -3.06 -9.30 -0.14
C ARG A 75 -2.33 -8.95 1.14
N PHE A 76 -2.60 -9.66 2.23
CA PHE A 76 -1.99 -9.42 3.53
C PHE A 76 -1.30 -10.68 4.03
N VAL A 77 -0.20 -10.49 4.75
CA VAL A 77 0.66 -11.56 5.25
C VAL A 77 0.88 -11.36 6.75
N ASN A 78 0.70 -12.43 7.53
CA ASN A 78 0.94 -12.43 8.97
C ASN A 78 2.04 -13.43 9.34
N TRP A 79 3.31 -13.04 9.23
CA TRP A 79 4.44 -13.94 9.51
C TRP A 79 4.64 -14.22 11.00
N VAL A 80 4.38 -13.24 11.86
CA VAL A 80 4.64 -13.34 13.31
C VAL A 80 3.44 -13.95 14.04
N GLY A 81 2.24 -13.86 13.46
CA GLY A 81 0.99 -14.21 14.11
C GLY A 81 0.53 -13.12 15.08
N GLY A 82 -0.78 -13.11 15.36
CA GLY A 82 -1.43 -12.18 16.28
C GLY A 82 -2.21 -11.07 15.58
N LYS A 83 -3.12 -10.45 16.34
CA LYS A 83 -4.03 -9.40 15.86
C LYS A 83 -3.27 -8.10 15.55
N GLY A 84 -3.59 -7.44 14.44
CA GLY A 84 -3.00 -6.15 14.08
C GLY A 84 -1.57 -6.23 13.54
N LYS A 85 -1.05 -7.43 13.25
CA LYS A 85 0.35 -7.66 12.82
C LYS A 85 0.47 -8.10 11.36
N ASN A 86 -0.58 -7.92 10.59
CA ASN A 86 -0.55 -8.14 9.15
C ASN A 86 0.26 -7.04 8.46
N ILE A 87 0.96 -7.42 7.40
CA ILE A 87 1.65 -6.52 6.49
C ILE A 87 1.15 -6.73 5.07
N GLU A 88 1.27 -5.72 4.21
CA GLU A 88 0.97 -5.85 2.79
C GLU A 88 1.86 -6.92 2.14
N CYS A 89 1.30 -7.71 1.23
CA CYS A 89 2.01 -8.78 0.54
C CYS A 89 3.21 -8.25 -0.26
N ASP A 90 3.12 -7.05 -0.83
CA ASP A 90 4.23 -6.39 -1.51
C ASP A 90 5.39 -6.08 -0.55
N ALA A 91 5.10 -5.55 0.64
CA ALA A 91 6.10 -5.33 1.69
C ALA A 91 6.74 -6.66 2.14
N ALA A 92 5.94 -7.72 2.28
CA ALA A 92 6.45 -9.06 2.59
C ALA A 92 7.38 -9.60 1.47
N GLN A 93 7.03 -9.35 0.21
CA GLN A 93 7.87 -9.70 -0.92
C GLN A 93 9.17 -8.89 -0.94
N GLU A 94 9.13 -7.60 -0.64
CA GLU A 94 10.32 -6.75 -0.54
C GLU A 94 11.29 -7.25 0.54
N ILE A 95 10.78 -7.61 1.72
CA ILE A 95 11.60 -8.16 2.81
C ILE A 95 12.23 -9.50 2.39
N SER A 96 11.48 -10.36 1.68
CA SER A 96 11.99 -11.62 1.15
C SER A 96 13.09 -11.39 0.11
N ASN A 97 12.91 -10.43 -0.79
CA ASN A 97 13.90 -10.06 -1.79
C ASN A 97 15.17 -9.51 -1.15
N ARG A 98 15.04 -8.64 -0.14
CA ARG A 98 16.17 -8.10 0.64
C ARG A 98 16.97 -9.21 1.31
N THR A 99 16.26 -10.17 1.90
CA THR A 99 16.86 -11.36 2.51
C THR A 99 17.72 -12.14 1.51
N SER A 100 17.17 -12.47 0.35
CA SER A 100 17.91 -13.20 -0.69
C SER A 100 19.12 -12.41 -1.19
N LYS A 101 18.98 -11.09 -1.38
CA LYS A 101 20.11 -10.21 -1.74
C LYS A 101 21.23 -10.26 -0.72
N ASN A 102 20.92 -10.22 0.58
CA ASN A 102 21.93 -10.29 1.63
C ASN A 102 22.73 -11.60 1.60
N VAL A 103 22.05 -12.73 1.41
CA VAL A 103 22.72 -14.04 1.30
C VAL A 103 23.62 -14.06 0.06
N VAL A 104 23.15 -13.56 -1.08
CA VAL A 104 23.94 -13.49 -2.32
C VAL A 104 25.14 -12.54 -2.19
N MET A 105 24.99 -11.42 -1.49
CA MET A 105 26.11 -10.52 -1.21
C MET A 105 27.18 -11.18 -0.34
N GLY A 106 26.77 -11.96 0.67
CA GLY A 106 27.68 -12.71 1.55
C GLY A 106 28.53 -13.78 0.86
N MET A 107 28.18 -14.18 -0.38
CA MET A 107 28.97 -15.15 -1.16
C MET A 107 30.30 -14.58 -1.71
N GLY A 108 30.51 -13.27 -1.63
CA GLY A 108 31.73 -12.63 -2.16
C GLY A 108 31.86 -12.77 -3.68
N ALA A 109 33.03 -13.21 -4.15
CA ALA A 109 33.32 -13.38 -5.58
C ALA A 109 32.65 -14.60 -6.22
N ASN A 110 32.13 -15.55 -5.43
CA ASN A 110 31.61 -16.84 -5.91
C ASN A 110 30.17 -16.76 -6.46
N LYS A 111 29.88 -15.77 -7.31
CA LYS A 111 28.55 -15.48 -7.86
C LYS A 111 28.33 -16.12 -9.23
N THR A 112 28.35 -17.45 -9.30
CA THR A 112 27.87 -18.16 -10.51
C THR A 112 26.35 -18.25 -10.51
N PRO A 113 25.67 -18.34 -11.67
CA PRO A 113 24.21 -18.45 -11.72
C PRO A 113 23.66 -19.60 -10.88
N ALA A 114 24.31 -20.76 -10.93
CA ALA A 114 23.93 -21.93 -10.14
C ALA A 114 24.09 -21.70 -8.62
N ALA A 115 25.14 -20.98 -8.21
CA ALA A 115 25.37 -20.65 -6.81
C ALA A 115 24.36 -19.61 -6.30
N ILE A 116 24.01 -18.60 -7.12
CA ILE A 116 22.99 -17.59 -6.80
C ILE A 116 21.62 -18.24 -6.61
N ILE A 117 21.21 -19.14 -7.50
CA ILE A 117 19.94 -19.86 -7.38
C ILE A 117 19.92 -20.70 -6.09
N ARG A 118 21.00 -21.42 -5.82
CA ARG A 118 21.14 -22.24 -4.62
C ARG A 118 21.04 -21.40 -3.35
N ALA A 119 21.76 -20.29 -3.29
CA ALA A 119 21.75 -19.35 -2.17
C ALA A 119 20.39 -18.68 -1.96
N SER A 120 19.70 -18.31 -3.04
CA SER A 120 18.37 -17.71 -2.97
C SER A 120 17.34 -18.72 -2.44
N LYS A 121 17.41 -19.98 -2.87
CA LYS A 121 16.53 -21.06 -2.37
C LYS A 121 16.77 -21.39 -0.89
N SER A 122 18.00 -21.28 -0.42
CA SER A 122 18.33 -21.54 0.99
C SER A 122 18.10 -20.33 1.92
N ALA A 123 17.83 -19.15 1.37
CA ALA A 123 17.81 -17.90 2.12
C ALA A 123 16.83 -17.91 3.32
N ALA A 124 15.65 -18.50 3.16
CA ALA A 124 14.68 -18.65 4.25
C ALA A 124 15.21 -19.55 5.38
N GLY A 125 15.86 -20.67 5.04
CA GLY A 125 16.47 -21.58 6.01
C GLY A 125 17.63 -20.93 6.76
N VAL A 126 18.49 -20.19 6.04
CA VAL A 126 19.59 -19.41 6.62
C VAL A 126 19.06 -18.38 7.63
N GLN A 127 18.02 -17.61 7.27
CA GLN A 127 17.39 -16.67 8.20
C GLN A 127 16.85 -17.32 9.47
N GLN A 128 16.20 -18.49 9.34
CA GLN A 128 15.69 -19.23 10.50
C GLN A 128 16.82 -19.70 11.42
N ILE A 129 17.90 -20.23 10.86
CA ILE A 129 19.07 -20.67 11.62
C ILE A 129 19.71 -19.50 12.35
N VAL A 130 19.97 -18.38 11.65
CA VAL A 130 20.54 -17.16 12.25
C VAL A 130 19.65 -16.64 13.38
N SER A 131 18.33 -16.52 13.14
CA SER A 131 17.37 -16.06 14.14
C SER A 131 17.36 -16.95 15.40
N ARG A 132 17.42 -18.28 15.24
CA ARG A 132 17.46 -19.22 16.37
C ARG A 132 18.80 -19.18 17.09
N PHE A 133 19.90 -19.09 16.36
CA PHE A 133 21.23 -18.96 16.94
C PHE A 133 21.33 -17.70 17.80
N ASP A 134 20.94 -16.55 17.25
CA ASP A 134 20.94 -15.27 17.97
C ASP A 134 20.12 -15.35 19.27
N LYS A 135 18.91 -15.94 19.18
CA LYS A 135 18.03 -16.13 20.33
C LYS A 135 18.66 -17.02 21.41
N ASN A 136 19.29 -18.14 21.02
CA ASN A 136 19.89 -19.09 21.96
C ASN A 136 21.18 -18.54 22.58
N ALA A 137 22.00 -17.84 21.79
CA ALA A 137 23.24 -17.23 22.23
C ALA A 137 23.02 -15.92 23.02
N SER A 138 21.76 -15.50 23.23
CA SER A 138 21.39 -14.20 23.80
C SER A 138 22.02 -13.01 23.06
N ILE A 139 22.39 -13.22 21.79
CA ILE A 139 22.89 -12.16 20.93
C ILE A 139 21.67 -11.30 20.62
N HIS A 140 21.63 -10.13 21.25
CA HIS A 140 20.71 -9.11 20.83
C HIS A 140 21.10 -8.72 19.42
N LYS A 141 20.22 -8.98 18.46
CA LYS A 141 20.32 -8.31 17.16
C LYS A 141 20.47 -6.82 17.47
N GLN A 142 21.59 -6.23 17.05
CA GLN A 142 21.66 -4.78 17.00
C GLN A 142 20.42 -4.36 16.26
N SER A 143 19.55 -3.62 16.95
CA SER A 143 18.39 -3.03 16.34
C SER A 143 18.93 -2.04 15.31
N GLN A 144 19.22 -2.54 14.11
CA GLN A 144 19.03 -1.74 12.91
C GLN A 144 17.52 -1.67 12.73
N ARG A 145 16.85 -1.03 13.70
CA ARG A 145 15.77 -0.14 13.36
C ARG A 145 16.38 0.65 12.20
N HIS A 146 15.90 0.38 10.98
CA HIS A 146 15.36 1.53 10.28
C HIS A 146 14.53 2.19 11.36
N THR A 147 15.05 3.26 11.95
CA THR A 147 14.20 4.20 12.63
C THR A 147 13.21 4.52 11.53
N THR A 148 12.06 3.83 11.53
CA THR A 148 10.84 4.45 11.06
C THR A 148 10.87 5.73 11.84
N ARG A 149 11.30 6.81 11.17
CA ARG A 149 11.52 8.09 11.82
C ARG A 149 10.23 8.30 12.58
N SER A 150 10.33 8.42 13.92
CA SER A 150 9.11 8.39 14.71
C SER A 150 8.22 9.47 14.14
N SER A 151 7.03 9.08 13.66
CA SER A 151 6.10 10.06 13.11
C SER A 151 5.66 11.02 14.20
N ASP A 152 5.90 10.71 15.49
CA ASP A 152 5.66 11.58 16.64
C ASP A 152 6.11 13.02 16.42
N GLU A 153 7.31 13.24 15.84
CA GLU A 153 7.81 14.61 15.65
C GLU A 153 7.03 15.32 14.54
N ASP A 154 6.78 14.64 13.43
CA ASP A 154 5.99 15.13 12.30
C ASP A 154 4.51 15.33 12.69
N GLU A 155 3.92 14.40 13.45
CA GLU A 155 2.58 14.46 14.03
C GLU A 155 2.47 15.62 15.00
N ASN A 156 3.47 15.86 15.85
CA ASN A 156 3.47 17.01 16.75
C ASN A 156 3.56 18.34 15.98
N ILE A 157 4.32 18.39 14.89
CA ILE A 157 4.35 19.55 13.99
C ILE A 157 2.97 19.76 13.36
N ILE A 158 2.38 18.70 12.80
CA ILE A 158 1.04 18.74 12.20
C ILE A 158 0.01 19.18 13.25
N ILE A 159 0.03 18.65 14.47
CA ILE A 159 -0.90 19.03 15.54
C ILE A 159 -0.73 20.50 15.92
N LYS A 160 0.52 20.98 16.07
CA LYS A 160 0.80 22.40 16.35
C LYS A 160 0.24 23.29 15.25
N ASP A 161 0.42 22.90 13.99
CA ASP A 161 -0.08 23.65 12.84
C ASP A 161 -1.60 23.59 12.74
N LEU A 162 -2.22 22.42 12.93
CA LEU A 162 -3.67 22.25 12.97
C LEU A 162 -4.30 23.08 14.10
N ARG A 163 -3.66 23.18 15.28
CA ARG A 163 -4.12 24.03 16.39
C ARG A 163 -4.05 25.52 16.06
N LYS A 164 -3.00 25.97 15.37
CA LYS A 164 -2.86 27.36 14.89
C LYS A 164 -3.87 27.68 13.80
N LEU A 165 -3.95 26.80 12.80
CA LEU A 165 -4.82 26.95 11.65
C LEU A 165 -6.29 26.86 12.06
N ARG A 166 -6.67 25.99 13.00
CA ARG A 166 -8.07 25.70 13.35
C ARG A 166 -8.89 25.40 12.08
N PRO A 167 -8.53 24.37 11.28
CA PRO A 167 -9.12 24.13 9.96
C PRO A 167 -10.63 23.87 9.99
N PHE A 168 -11.18 23.48 11.15
CA PHE A 168 -12.62 23.22 11.34
C PHE A 168 -13.43 24.46 11.71
N ARG A 169 -12.78 25.61 11.96
CA ARG A 169 -13.51 26.87 12.12
C ARG A 169 -13.98 27.32 10.73
N ILE A 170 -15.30 27.43 10.57
CA ILE A 170 -15.90 28.00 9.37
C ILE A 170 -15.51 29.48 9.30
N VAL A 171 -14.69 29.82 8.31
CA VAL A 171 -14.27 31.18 7.98
C VAL A 171 -14.57 31.35 6.50
N ALA A 172 -15.32 32.40 6.16
CA ALA A 172 -15.62 32.74 4.77
C ALA A 172 -14.33 32.94 3.97
N GLU A 173 -14.32 32.46 2.71
CA GLU A 173 -13.21 32.62 1.74
C GLU A 173 -11.84 32.07 2.17
N ARG A 174 -11.82 31.20 3.18
CA ARG A 174 -10.59 30.58 3.64
C ARG A 174 -9.97 29.68 2.56
N SER A 175 -8.80 30.08 2.08
CA SER A 175 -7.97 29.37 1.10
C SER A 175 -6.54 29.19 1.59
N HIS A 176 -5.79 28.26 1.00
CA HIS A 176 -4.38 28.07 1.31
C HIS A 176 -3.54 29.01 0.43
N ALA A 177 -2.54 29.68 0.99
CA ALA A 177 -1.72 30.68 0.28
C ALA A 177 -1.11 30.13 -1.03
N SER A 178 -0.57 28.90 -0.97
CA SER A 178 0.02 28.21 -2.12
C SER A 178 -0.98 27.40 -2.96
N PHE A 179 -2.16 27.08 -2.43
CA PHE A 179 -3.14 26.20 -3.09
C PHE A 179 -4.51 26.88 -3.04
N LYS A 180 -4.70 27.83 -3.95
CA LYS A 180 -5.86 28.73 -3.95
C LYS A 180 -7.16 28.04 -4.35
N ASN A 181 -7.08 26.93 -5.10
CA ASN A 181 -8.23 26.23 -5.70
C ASN A 181 -8.36 24.79 -5.18
N MET A 182 -8.39 24.59 -3.85
CA MET A 182 -8.64 23.25 -3.31
C MET A 182 -10.14 22.92 -3.34
N GLU A 183 -10.48 21.85 -4.03
CA GLU A 183 -11.85 21.31 -4.10
C GLU A 183 -12.30 20.70 -2.77
N VAL A 184 -13.61 20.60 -2.57
CA VAL A 184 -14.22 20.06 -1.35
C VAL A 184 -13.87 18.57 -1.15
N SER A 185 -13.75 17.83 -2.24
CA SER A 185 -13.46 16.40 -2.26
C SER A 185 -12.61 16.07 -3.49
N PRO A 186 -11.73 15.05 -3.43
CA PRO A 186 -11.06 14.47 -4.59
C PRO A 186 -11.97 14.12 -5.78
N LEU A 187 -13.27 13.92 -5.52
CA LEU A 187 -14.24 13.48 -6.52
C LEU A 187 -14.99 14.60 -7.21
N VAL A 188 -14.80 15.86 -6.80
CA VAL A 188 -15.54 17.00 -7.39
C VAL A 188 -15.24 17.12 -8.88
N GLY A 189 -13.98 16.94 -9.31
CA GLY A 189 -13.60 16.89 -10.72
C GLY A 189 -13.88 15.58 -11.46
N LEU A 190 -14.53 14.57 -10.84
CA LEU A 190 -14.81 13.30 -11.52
C LEU A 190 -16.05 13.43 -12.42
N ASP A 191 -15.82 13.55 -13.73
CA ASP A 191 -16.90 13.39 -14.71
C ASP A 191 -17.32 11.91 -14.81
N MET A 192 -18.55 11.63 -14.37
CA MET A 192 -19.11 10.28 -14.38
C MET A 192 -19.26 9.73 -15.81
N LEU A 193 -19.58 10.58 -16.80
CA LEU A 193 -19.73 10.12 -18.18
C LEU A 193 -18.39 9.67 -18.76
N SER A 194 -17.35 10.51 -18.62
CA SER A 194 -15.96 10.16 -18.96
C SER A 194 -15.48 8.94 -18.19
N PHE A 195 -15.85 8.79 -16.92
CA PHE A 195 -15.47 7.64 -16.13
C PHE A 195 -16.10 6.34 -16.64
N PHE A 196 -17.40 6.32 -16.93
CA PHE A 196 -18.06 5.14 -17.50
C PHE A 196 -17.52 4.79 -18.88
N ASN A 197 -17.33 5.79 -19.76
CA ASN A 197 -16.71 5.56 -21.07
C ASN A 197 -15.29 4.99 -20.94
N TRP A 198 -14.53 5.47 -19.94
CA TRP A 198 -13.21 4.91 -19.65
C TRP A 198 -13.29 3.47 -19.16
N ILE A 199 -14.26 3.12 -18.30
CA ILE A 199 -14.50 1.75 -17.85
C ILE A 199 -14.82 0.84 -19.05
N GLU A 200 -15.73 1.25 -19.93
CA GLU A 200 -16.07 0.45 -21.13
C GLU A 200 -14.84 0.22 -22.01
N LYS A 201 -14.05 1.28 -22.26
CA LYS A 201 -12.79 1.14 -22.98
C LYS A 201 -11.82 0.16 -22.31
N GLN A 202 -11.69 0.19 -20.98
CA GLN A 202 -10.81 -0.77 -20.29
C GLN A 202 -11.33 -2.21 -20.37
N LYS A 203 -12.65 -2.42 -20.40
CA LYS A 203 -13.23 -3.75 -20.64
C LYS A 203 -12.81 -4.29 -22.01
N GLU A 204 -12.92 -3.46 -23.06
CA GLU A 204 -12.49 -3.83 -24.41
C GLU A 204 -10.99 -4.17 -24.46
N ASN A 205 -10.14 -3.37 -23.81
CA ASN A 205 -8.70 -3.64 -23.72
C ASN A 205 -8.38 -5.00 -23.10
N ILE A 206 -9.08 -5.37 -22.01
CA ILE A 206 -8.91 -6.67 -21.36
C ILE A 206 -9.29 -7.81 -22.31
N VAL A 207 -10.42 -7.68 -23.03
CA VAL A 207 -10.86 -8.68 -24.00
C VAL A 207 -9.86 -8.85 -25.15
N MET A 208 -9.28 -7.74 -25.60
CA MET A 208 -8.29 -7.71 -26.69
C MET A 208 -6.88 -8.11 -26.24
N GLY A 209 -6.65 -8.36 -24.95
CA GLY A 209 -5.33 -8.69 -24.39
C GLY A 209 -4.33 -7.54 -24.44
N GLN A 210 -4.79 -6.30 -24.60
CA GLN A 210 -3.93 -5.11 -24.65
C GLN A 210 -3.72 -4.59 -23.22
N LYS A 211 -2.46 -4.55 -22.78
CA LYS A 211 -2.04 -3.98 -21.48
C LYS A 211 -1.75 -2.50 -21.60
#